data_AF-A0A0J5JRN9-F1
#
_entry.id   AF-A0A0J5JRN9-F1
#
_cell.length_a   1.000
_cell.length_b   1.000
_cell.length_c   1.000
_cell.angle_alpha   90.00
_cell.angle_beta   90.00
_cell.angle_gamma   90.00
#
_symmetry.space_group_name_H-M   'P 1'
#
loop_
_entity.id
_entity.type
_entity.pdbx_description
1 polymer ?
#
loop_
_entity_poly.entity_id
_entity_poly.type
_entity_poly.pdbx_seq_one_letter_code
_entity_poly.pdbx_strand_id
1 'polypeptide(L)'
;MARSATLLRLRTSFWYLPSFYGGLAFLLAIGTLLLDNYLLSSTNAKNQIPAIFLSDIGLSQTILSSIASSLLTMTTITFSTILVVLTTYLSEFSPRALQNFITDHSTQRVLGIFTAGFIYCIYCFYF
;
A
#
# COMPACT_ATOMS: atom_id res chain seq x y z
N MET A 1 14.51 -1.69 -31.35
CA MET A 1 13.50 -0.62 -31.11
C MET A 1 12.21 -1.10 -30.44
N ALA A 2 11.77 -2.36 -30.57
CA ALA A 2 10.51 -2.84 -29.95
C ALA A 2 10.51 -2.96 -28.40
N ARG A 3 11.67 -3.04 -27.75
CA ARG A 3 11.80 -3.22 -26.29
C ARG A 3 11.44 -1.97 -25.46
N SER A 4 11.57 -0.76 -26.01
CA SER A 4 11.20 0.46 -25.27
C SER A 4 9.69 0.72 -25.32
N ALA A 5 8.99 0.24 -26.36
CA ALA A 5 7.56 0.43 -26.52
C ALA A 5 6.75 -0.38 -25.49
N THR A 6 7.18 -1.60 -25.13
CA THR A 6 6.55 -2.40 -24.07
C THR A 6 6.79 -1.81 -22.69
N LEU A 7 8.00 -1.30 -22.40
CA LEU A 7 8.30 -0.58 -21.16
C LEU A 7 7.47 0.70 -21.01
N LEU A 8 7.28 1.45 -22.09
CA LEU A 8 6.39 2.62 -22.11
C LEU A 8 4.93 2.23 -21.88
N ARG A 9 4.44 1.14 -22.49
CA ARG A 9 3.05 0.67 -22.35
C ARG A 9 2.73 0.10 -20.96
N LEU A 10 3.72 -0.49 -20.31
CA LEU A 10 3.64 -0.93 -18.91
C LEU A 10 3.68 0.27 -17.94
N ARG A 11 4.50 1.28 -18.24
CA ARG A 11 4.62 2.52 -17.44
C ARG A 11 3.41 3.45 -17.57
N THR A 12 2.61 3.33 -18.63
CA THR A 12 1.32 4.02 -18.79
C THR A 12 0.14 3.27 -18.17
N SER A 13 0.35 2.06 -17.63
CA SER A 13 -0.73 1.27 -17.06
C SER A 13 -0.99 1.76 -15.63
N PHE A 14 -2.19 2.30 -15.40
CA PHE A 14 -2.67 2.85 -14.12
C PHE A 14 -2.45 1.91 -12.92
N TRP A 15 -2.35 0.61 -13.19
CA TRP A 15 -2.21 -0.47 -12.22
C TRP A 15 -0.76 -0.87 -11.90
N TYR A 16 0.23 -0.37 -12.65
CA TYR A 16 1.62 -0.78 -12.47
C TYR A 16 2.22 -0.25 -11.16
N LEU A 17 1.97 1.02 -10.83
CA LEU A 17 2.41 1.62 -9.56
C LEU A 17 1.76 0.92 -8.35
N PRO A 18 0.42 0.81 -8.27
CA PRO A 18 -0.23 0.12 -7.16
C PRO A 18 0.24 -1.33 -6.99
N SER A 19 0.43 -2.07 -8.08
CA SER A 19 0.91 -3.46 -8.03
C SER A 19 2.35 -3.54 -7.52
N PHE A 20 3.23 -2.61 -7.91
CA PHE A 20 4.60 -2.54 -7.38
C PHE A 20 4.62 -2.22 -5.88
N TYR A 21 3.84 -1.25 -5.43
CA TYR A 21 3.72 -0.91 -4.00
C TYR A 21 3.13 -2.06 -3.18
N GLY A 22 2.12 -2.77 -3.70
CA GLY A 22 1.58 -3.97 -3.07
C GLY A 22 2.60 -5.10 -2.96
N GLY A 23 3.39 -5.33 -4.01
CA GLY A 23 4.49 -6.29 -3.99
C GLY A 23 5.58 -5.94 -2.97
N LEU A 24 5.94 -4.65 -2.87
CA LEU A 24 6.88 -4.16 -1.87
C LEU A 24 6.35 -4.37 -0.43
N ALA A 25 5.07 -4.06 -0.20
CA ALA A 25 4.43 -4.28 1.09
C ALA A 25 4.38 -5.75 1.50
N PHE A 26 4.12 -6.65 0.55
CA PHE A 26 4.16 -8.09 0.80
C PHE A 26 5.57 -8.56 1.18
N LEU A 27 6.61 -8.09 0.49
CA LEU A 27 8.00 -8.38 0.85
C LEU A 27 8.37 -7.83 2.23
N LEU A 28 7.93 -6.62 2.56
CA LEU A 28 8.09 -6.03 3.89
C LEU A 28 7.41 -6.87 4.97
N ALA A 29 6.17 -7.32 4.75
CA ALA A 29 5.45 -8.17 5.69
C ALA A 29 6.19 -9.49 5.96
N ILE A 30 6.67 -10.16 4.91
CA ILE A 30 7.50 -11.37 5.06
C ILE A 30 8.78 -11.05 5.84
N GLY A 31 9.44 -9.94 5.53
CA GLY A 31 10.64 -9.50 6.24
C GLY A 31 10.39 -9.31 7.73
N THR A 32 9.29 -8.65 8.10
CA THR A 32 8.89 -8.47 9.50
C THR A 32 8.63 -9.82 10.18
N LEU A 33 7.91 -10.74 9.54
CA LEU A 33 7.63 -12.06 10.10
C LEU A 33 8.89 -12.91 10.31
N LEU A 34 9.85 -12.85 9.38
CA LEU A 34 11.13 -13.55 9.53
C LEU A 34 11.97 -12.95 10.65
N LEU A 35 11.99 -11.62 10.78
CA LEU A 35 12.68 -10.92 11.86
C LEU A 35 12.08 -11.27 13.22
N ASP A 36 10.75 -11.30 13.33
CA ASP A 36 10.05 -11.61 14.58
C ASP A 36 10.38 -13.04 15.05
N ASN A 37 10.31 -14.01 14.14
CA ASN A 37 10.70 -15.40 14.42
C ASN A 37 12.19 -15.55 14.82
N TYR A 38 13.09 -14.78 14.19
CA TYR A 38 14.53 -14.81 14.49
C TYR A 38 14.85 -14.18 15.86
N LEU A 39 14.19 -13.06 16.18
CA LEU A 39 14.30 -12.35 17.45
C LEU A 39 13.75 -13.20 18.61
N LEU A 40 12.63 -13.89 18.41
CA LEU A 40 12.01 -14.79 19.39
C LEU A 40 12.80 -16.10 19.61
N SER A 41 13.43 -16.64 18.56
CA SER A 41 14.27 -17.86 18.66
C SER A 41 15.60 -17.63 19.40
N SER A 42 16.13 -16.41 19.40
CA SER A 42 17.33 -16.10 20.18
C SER A 42 16.98 -15.90 21.65
N THR A 43 17.08 -16.96 22.44
CA THR A 43 16.79 -17.04 23.89
C THR A 43 17.42 -15.91 24.75
N ASN A 44 18.47 -15.22 24.26
CA ASN A 44 19.11 -14.08 24.93
C ASN A 44 18.42 -12.71 24.69
N ALA A 45 17.54 -12.56 23.70
CA ALA A 45 16.89 -11.29 23.39
C ALA A 45 15.74 -10.96 24.36
N LYS A 46 15.13 -11.98 24.98
CA LYS A 46 14.02 -11.81 25.93
C LYS A 46 14.36 -10.95 27.15
N ASN A 47 15.66 -10.81 27.47
CA ASN A 47 16.16 -10.00 28.59
C ASN A 47 16.57 -8.57 28.19
N GLN A 48 16.69 -8.27 26.89
CA GLN A 48 17.02 -6.93 26.38
C GLN A 48 15.82 -6.20 25.80
N ILE A 49 14.76 -6.93 25.42
CA ILE A 49 13.53 -6.33 24.91
C ILE A 49 12.70 -5.84 26.11
N PRO A 50 12.41 -4.52 26.23
CA PRO A 50 11.57 -4.00 27.30
C PRO A 50 10.21 -4.70 27.29
N ALA A 51 9.63 -5.01 28.45
CA ALA A 51 8.31 -5.65 28.56
C ALA A 51 7.18 -4.87 27.85
N ILE A 52 7.41 -3.59 27.55
CA ILE A 52 6.56 -2.71 26.75
C ILE A 52 6.43 -3.17 25.29
N PHE A 53 7.45 -3.86 24.75
CA PHE A 53 7.46 -4.43 23.40
C PHE A 53 6.99 -5.89 23.36
N LEU A 54 6.95 -6.59 24.50
CA LEU A 54 6.19 -7.83 24.66
C LEU A 54 4.70 -7.47 24.79
N SER A 55 4.16 -6.88 23.74
CA SER A 55 2.77 -6.46 23.71
C SER A 55 1.86 -7.68 23.58
N ASP A 56 0.69 -7.61 24.23
CA ASP A 56 -0.35 -8.62 24.12
C ASP A 56 -0.78 -8.78 22.65
N ILE A 57 -0.85 -10.03 22.18
CA ILE A 57 -1.22 -10.38 20.80
C ILE A 57 -2.57 -9.75 20.42
N GLY A 58 -3.52 -9.70 21.35
CA GLY A 58 -4.83 -9.11 21.14
C GLY A 58 -4.80 -7.60 20.96
N LEU A 59 -3.91 -6.89 21.68
CA LEU A 59 -3.72 -5.45 21.49
C LEU A 59 -3.12 -5.15 20.11
N SER A 60 -2.13 -5.94 19.69
CA SER A 60 -1.50 -5.80 18.38
C SER A 60 -2.53 -6.02 17.25
N GLN A 61 -3.34 -7.07 17.33
CA GLN A 61 -4.43 -7.33 16.38
C GLN A 61 -5.48 -6.21 16.35
N THR A 62 -5.84 -5.66 17.52
CA THR A 62 -6.79 -4.55 17.61
C THR A 62 -6.26 -3.28 16.93
N ILE A 63 -4.99 -2.94 17.18
CA ILE A 63 -4.35 -1.78 16.54
C ILE A 63 -4.25 -2.00 15.03
N LEU A 64 -3.80 -3.19 14.61
CA LEU A 64 -3.59 -3.49 13.19
C LEU A 64 -4.91 -3.52 12.40
N SER A 65 -5.98 -4.05 12.98
CA SER A 65 -7.32 -4.03 12.37
C SER A 65 -7.91 -2.62 12.29
N SER A 66 -7.69 -1.79 13.32
CA SER A 66 -8.07 -0.38 13.30
C SER A 66 -7.33 0.36 12.17
N ILE A 67 -6.02 0.18 12.06
CA ILE A 67 -5.20 0.77 10.99
C ILE A 67 -5.67 0.26 9.62
N ALA A 68 -5.90 -1.04 9.45
CA ALA A 68 -6.38 -1.61 8.20
C ALA A 68 -7.72 -0.98 7.76
N SER A 69 -8.69 -0.85 8.68
CA SER A 69 -9.98 -0.22 8.39
C SER A 69 -9.83 1.26 8.01
N SER A 70 -8.92 1.99 8.66
CA SER A 70 -8.63 3.39 8.34
C SER A 70 -8.00 3.55 6.95
N LEU A 71 -7.06 2.66 6.58
CA LEU A 71 -6.42 2.66 5.27
C LEU A 71 -7.40 2.30 4.15
N LEU A 72 -8.30 1.35 4.39
CA LEU A 72 -9.39 1.04 3.46
C LEU A 72 -10.28 2.26 3.21
N THR A 73 -10.64 2.97 4.28
CA THR A 73 -11.47 4.18 4.20
C THR A 73 -10.75 5.29 3.42
N MET A 74 -9.47 5.54 3.71
CA MET A 74 -8.65 6.51 2.99
C MET A 74 -8.50 6.15 1.51
N THR A 75 -8.30 4.88 1.19
CA THR A 75 -8.23 4.39 -0.19
C THR A 75 -9.55 4.66 -0.93
N THR A 76 -10.68 4.37 -0.28
CA THR A 76 -12.02 4.60 -0.84
C THR A 76 -12.27 6.08 -1.09
N ILE A 77 -11.99 6.95 -0.12
CA ILE A 77 -12.13 8.41 -0.26
C ILE A 77 -11.24 8.94 -1.39
N THR A 78 -10.00 8.46 -1.46
CA THR A 78 -9.05 8.86 -2.52
C THR A 78 -9.58 8.43 -3.89
N PHE A 79 -10.09 7.21 -4.01
CA PHE A 79 -10.68 6.73 -5.26
C PHE A 79 -11.92 7.55 -5.65
N SER A 80 -12.82 7.84 -4.71
CA SER A 80 -14.00 8.68 -4.94
C SER A 80 -13.63 10.09 -5.37
N THR A 81 -12.65 10.72 -4.72
CA THR A 81 -12.19 12.07 -5.09
C THR A 81 -11.55 12.08 -6.47
N ILE A 82 -10.74 11.07 -6.82
CA ILE A 82 -10.19 10.91 -8.17
C ILE A 82 -11.32 10.82 -9.20
N LEU A 83 -12.35 10.01 -8.94
CA LEU A 83 -13.49 9.87 -9.84
C LEU A 83 -14.27 11.19 -9.99
N VAL A 84 -14.53 11.92 -8.91
CA VAL A 84 -15.23 13.22 -8.96
C VAL A 84 -14.44 14.25 -9.75
N VAL A 85 -13.12 14.30 -9.53
CA VAL A 85 -12.23 15.17 -10.30
C VAL A 85 -12.29 14.74 -11.78
N LEU A 86 -12.17 13.45 -12.07
CA LEU A 86 -12.23 12.92 -13.42
C LEU A 86 -13.53 13.29 -14.15
N THR A 87 -14.68 13.14 -13.49
CA THR A 87 -15.99 13.46 -14.07
C THR A 87 -16.18 14.95 -14.30
N THR A 88 -15.64 15.79 -13.41
CA THR A 88 -15.66 17.26 -13.56
C THR A 88 -14.75 17.73 -14.69
N TYR A 89 -13.56 17.13 -14.84
CA TYR A 89 -12.68 17.41 -15.98
C TYR A 89 -13.31 16.96 -17.31
N LEU A 90 -14.06 15.86 -17.32
CA LEU A 90 -14.79 15.39 -18.50
C LEU A 90 -15.91 16.35 -18.94
N SER A 91 -16.55 17.06 -17.99
CA SER A 91 -17.63 18.00 -18.30
C SER A 91 -17.12 19.38 -18.75
N GLU A 92 -15.99 19.83 -18.19
CA GLU A 92 -15.45 21.18 -18.41
C GLU A 92 -14.32 21.25 -19.46
N PHE A 93 -13.61 20.14 -19.73
CA PHE A 93 -12.45 20.12 -20.64
C PHE A 93 -12.52 19.03 -21.72
N SER A 94 -11.83 19.28 -22.84
CA SER A 94 -11.68 18.34 -23.96
C SER A 94 -10.98 17.03 -23.54
N PRO A 95 -11.32 15.87 -24.14
CA PRO A 95 -10.80 14.54 -23.82
C PRO A 95 -9.27 14.38 -23.88
N ARG A 96 -8.54 15.37 -24.41
CA ARG A 96 -7.06 15.40 -24.42
C ARG A 96 -6.46 15.81 -23.07
N ALA A 97 -7.12 16.65 -22.28
CA ALA A 97 -6.67 17.01 -20.93
C ALA A 97 -6.83 15.84 -19.94
N LEU A 98 -7.86 15.02 -20.15
CA LEU A 98 -8.15 13.82 -19.37
C LEU A 98 -7.01 12.78 -19.39
N GLN A 99 -6.43 12.54 -20.58
CA GLN A 99 -5.34 11.57 -20.72
C GLN A 99 -4.11 11.97 -19.91
N ASN A 100 -3.84 13.27 -19.74
CA ASN A 100 -2.74 13.73 -18.91
C ASN A 100 -3.02 13.54 -17.40
N PHE A 101 -4.27 13.61 -16.97
CA PHE A 101 -4.64 13.50 -15.55
C PHE A 101 -4.63 12.05 -15.04
N ILE A 102 -5.15 11.10 -15.84
CA ILE A 102 -5.12 9.66 -15.50
C ILE A 102 -3.68 9.12 -15.46
N THR A 103 -2.78 9.74 -16.23
CA THR A 103 -1.37 9.35 -16.30
C THR A 103 -0.51 10.06 -15.24
N ASP A 104 -1.10 10.87 -14.36
CA ASP A 104 -0.34 11.58 -13.34
C ASP A 104 0.16 10.60 -12.25
N HIS A 105 1.48 10.55 -12.14
CA HIS A 105 2.20 9.69 -11.21
C HIS A 105 1.92 10.04 -9.74
N SER A 106 1.49 11.26 -9.44
CA SER A 106 1.21 11.71 -8.07
C SER A 106 0.01 10.96 -7.48
N THR A 107 -1.09 10.91 -8.24
CA THR A 107 -2.34 10.25 -7.85
C THR A 107 -2.16 8.73 -7.70
N GLN A 108 -1.44 8.12 -8.64
CA GLN A 108 -1.13 6.68 -8.61
C GLN A 108 -0.23 6.30 -7.43
N ARG A 109 0.67 7.20 -6.99
CA ARG A 109 1.54 6.98 -5.84
C ARG A 109 0.77 6.97 -4.53
N VAL A 110 -0.15 7.92 -4.34
CA VAL A 110 -0.99 7.98 -3.13
C VAL A 110 -1.84 6.72 -3.01
N LEU A 111 -2.51 6.32 -4.10
CA LEU A 111 -3.33 5.10 -4.11
C LEU A 111 -2.48 3.84 -3.85
N GLY A 112 -1.28 3.78 -4.44
CA GLY A 112 -0.33 2.69 -4.20
C GLY A 112 0.11 2.58 -2.74
N ILE A 113 0.41 3.69 -2.07
CA ILE A 113 0.83 3.71 -0.66
C ILE A 113 -0.31 3.26 0.27
N PHE A 114 -1.54 3.73 0.07
CA PHE A 114 -2.66 3.32 0.91
C PHE A 114 -3.01 1.84 0.72
N THR A 115 -3.01 1.36 -0.53
CA THR A 115 -3.25 -0.05 -0.83
C THR A 115 -2.14 -0.93 -0.25
N ALA A 116 -0.87 -0.51 -0.36
CA ALA A 116 0.27 -1.20 0.21
C ALA A 116 0.19 -1.30 1.74
N GLY A 117 -0.14 -0.21 2.42
CA GLY A 117 -0.33 -0.22 3.87
C GLY A 117 -1.46 -1.18 4.29
N PHE A 118 -2.59 -1.17 3.56
CA PHE A 118 -3.70 -2.08 3.83
C PHE A 118 -3.29 -3.55 3.68
N ILE A 119 -2.57 -3.87 2.60
CA ILE A 119 -2.02 -5.21 2.37
C ILE A 119 -1.03 -5.61 3.47
N TYR A 120 -0.12 -4.71 3.86
CA TYR A 120 0.81 -4.97 4.96
C TYR A 120 0.09 -5.31 6.26
N CYS A 121 -0.92 -4.50 6.64
CA CYS A 121 -1.71 -4.74 7.84
C CYS A 121 -2.45 -6.07 7.78
N ILE A 122 -3.02 -6.47 6.63
CA ILE A 122 -3.76 -7.74 6.55
C ILE A 122 -2.84 -8.96 6.63
N TYR A 123 -1.65 -8.90 6.03
CA TYR A 123 -0.67 -9.97 6.13
C TYR A 123 -0.13 -10.13 7.54
N CYS A 124 0.24 -9.02 8.19
CA CYS A 124 0.72 -9.04 9.56
C CYS A 124 -0.40 -9.30 10.59
N PHE A 125 -1.67 -9.14 10.23
CA PHE A 125 -2.81 -9.52 11.09
C PHE A 125 -3.08 -11.02 11.06
N TYR A 126 -2.84 -11.66 9.90
CA TYR A 126 -3.14 -13.07 9.69
C TYR A 126 -2.14 -14.02 10.36
N PHE A 127 -0.89 -13.61 10.48
CA PHE A 127 0.20 -14.35 11.13
C PHE A 127 0.37 -13.91 12.58
#